data_AF-A0A1Y4TRD0-F1
#
_entry.id   AF-A0A1Y4TRD0-F1
#
_cell.length_a   1.000
_cell.length_b   1.000
_cell.length_c   1.000
_cell.angle_alpha   90.00
_cell.angle_beta   90.00
_cell.angle_gamma   90.00
#
_symmetry.space_group_name_H-M   'P 1'
#
loop_
_entity.id
_entity.type
_entity.pdbx_description
1 polymer ?
#
loop_
_entity_poly.entity_id
_entity_poly.type
_entity_poly.pdbx_seq_one_letter_code
_entity_poly.pdbx_strand_id
1 'polypeptide(L)'
;MAVWGIGAYFPGGGEDKAKQFFKRGRVIIGYPEEAHPEYYQMLRSVQPGDIVFIKARFMLNQPIKIKAIGIATDCRVCLENGMEGREGIIINWIKDMTDQPVDIKKDRKNDGSTTTMYQERSVEIINQIAELLKS
;
A
#
# COMPACT_ATOMS: atom_id res chain seq x y z
N MET A 1 12.62 -8.48 -5.45
CA MET A 1 11.77 -7.28 -5.62
C MET A 1 10.35 -7.74 -5.86
N ALA A 2 9.50 -7.57 -4.86
CA ALA A 2 8.06 -7.76 -4.94
C ALA A 2 7.34 -6.41 -5.12
N VAL A 3 6.05 -6.47 -5.46
CA VAL A 3 5.16 -5.32 -5.49
C VAL A 3 4.05 -5.53 -4.46
N TRP A 4 3.85 -4.56 -3.58
CA TRP A 4 2.91 -4.64 -2.47
C TRP A 4 1.82 -3.57 -2.61
N GLY A 5 0.57 -4.00 -2.46
CA GLY A 5 -0.57 -3.09 -2.39
C GLY A 5 -1.00 -2.88 -0.94
N ILE A 6 -1.15 -1.63 -0.53
CA ILE A 6 -1.71 -1.26 0.78
C ILE A 6 -2.98 -0.41 0.65
N GLY A 7 -3.98 -0.68 1.48
CA GLY A 7 -5.20 0.11 1.59
C GLY A 7 -4.97 1.46 2.27
N ALA A 8 -5.62 2.49 1.73
CA ALA A 8 -5.58 3.84 2.28
C ALA A 8 -6.45 4.08 3.53
N TYR A 9 -7.36 3.15 3.85
CA TYR A 9 -8.38 3.36 4.89
C TYR A 9 -8.18 2.41 6.05
N PHE A 10 -8.39 2.93 7.26
CA PHE A 10 -8.39 2.11 8.46
C PHE A 10 -9.73 1.43 8.72
N PRO A 11 -9.73 0.34 9.49
CA PRO A 11 -10.93 -0.40 9.87
C PRO A 11 -11.88 0.47 10.67
N GLY A 12 -13.18 0.41 10.34
CA GLY A 12 -14.21 1.17 11.07
C GLY A 12 -14.13 2.70 10.92
N GLY A 13 -13.11 3.23 10.24
CA GLY A 13 -12.91 4.65 9.97
C GLY A 13 -13.21 5.01 8.52
N GLY A 14 -13.71 6.23 8.30
CA GLY A 14 -13.84 6.82 6.96
C GLY A 14 -12.60 7.62 6.52
N GLU A 15 -11.61 7.78 7.41
CA GLU A 15 -10.45 8.62 7.15
C GLU A 15 -9.47 7.94 6.17
N ASP A 16 -9.12 8.68 5.13
CA ASP A 16 -8.10 8.31 4.15
C ASP A 16 -6.71 8.71 4.66
N LYS A 17 -5.85 7.73 4.93
CA LYS A 17 -4.51 7.90 5.46
C LYS A 17 -3.44 8.05 4.37
N ALA A 18 -3.79 7.98 3.08
CA ALA A 18 -2.80 7.97 2.00
C ALA A 18 -1.91 9.22 1.98
N LYS A 19 -2.50 10.42 2.17
CA LYS A 19 -1.72 11.68 2.21
C LYS A 19 -0.76 11.71 3.39
N GLN A 20 -1.16 11.15 4.53
CA GLN A 20 -0.32 11.06 5.72
C GLN A 20 0.82 10.07 5.54
N PHE A 21 0.54 8.90 4.96
CA PHE A 21 1.55 7.90 4.62
C PHE A 21 2.61 8.50 3.69
N PHE A 22 2.16 9.20 2.64
CA PHE A 22 3.01 9.91 1.70
C PHE A 22 3.89 10.95 2.42
N LYS A 23 3.26 11.93 3.11
CA LYS A 23 3.97 13.04 3.76
C LYS A 23 4.98 12.60 4.82
N ARG A 24 4.71 11.48 5.51
CA ARG A 24 5.57 10.99 6.59
C ARG A 24 6.63 10.00 6.11
N GLY A 25 6.54 9.50 4.88
CA GLY A 25 7.45 8.46 4.37
C GLY A 25 7.26 7.12 5.07
N ARG A 26 6.04 6.82 5.53
CA ARG A 26 5.78 5.68 6.43
C ARG A 26 4.50 4.95 6.06
N VAL A 27 4.47 3.67 6.39
CA VAL A 27 3.31 2.81 6.27
C VAL A 27 3.08 2.05 7.57
N ILE A 28 1.83 2.01 8.04
CA ILE A 28 1.39 1.25 9.22
C ILE A 28 0.15 0.41 8.88
N ILE A 29 -0.14 -0.60 9.70
CA ILE A 29 -1.37 -1.36 9.66
C ILE A 29 -2.40 -0.74 10.63
N GLY A 30 -3.63 -0.54 10.14
CA GLY A 30 -4.71 0.07 10.92
C GLY A 30 -5.33 -0.84 11.99
N TYR A 31 -5.08 -2.14 11.92
CA TYR A 31 -5.42 -3.12 12.95
C TYR A 31 -4.25 -3.33 13.92
N PRO A 32 -4.50 -3.69 15.19
CA PRO A 32 -3.47 -4.21 16.08
C PRO A 32 -3.01 -5.61 15.64
N GLU A 33 -1.77 -6.01 15.96
CA GLU A 33 -1.17 -7.29 15.53
C GLU A 33 -1.92 -8.49 16.12
N GLU A 34 -2.46 -8.36 17.33
CA GLU A 34 -3.21 -9.42 18.00
C GLU A 34 -4.52 -9.75 17.28
N ALA A 35 -5.11 -8.77 16.59
CA ALA A 35 -6.36 -8.96 15.85
C ALA A 35 -6.12 -9.49 14.44
N HIS A 36 -5.02 -9.07 13.81
CA HIS A 36 -4.69 -9.43 12.42
C HIS A 36 -3.20 -9.69 12.24
N PRO A 37 -2.66 -10.78 12.82
CA PRO A 37 -1.24 -11.10 12.76
C PRO A 37 -0.76 -11.34 11.32
N GLU A 38 -1.65 -11.76 10.41
CA GLU A 38 -1.34 -11.99 9.01
C GLU A 38 -0.85 -10.73 8.29
N TYR A 39 -1.38 -9.55 8.63
CA TYR A 39 -0.92 -8.29 8.02
C TYR A 39 0.47 -7.90 8.49
N TYR A 40 0.79 -8.18 9.75
CA TYR A 40 2.12 -7.91 10.30
C TYR A 40 3.15 -8.90 9.76
N GLN A 41 2.79 -10.17 9.55
CA GLN A 41 3.63 -11.13 8.84
C GLN A 41 3.92 -10.70 7.40
N MET A 42 2.92 -10.19 6.68
CA MET A 42 3.13 -9.61 5.35
C MET A 42 4.04 -8.38 5.40
N LEU A 43 3.83 -7.48 6.37
CA LEU A 43 4.66 -6.29 6.55
C LEU A 43 6.13 -6.65 6.84
N ARG A 44 6.35 -7.64 7.71
CA ARG A 44 7.68 -8.20 8.02
C ARG A 44 8.31 -8.95 6.83
N SER A 45 7.52 -9.31 5.81
CA SER A 45 8.01 -9.96 4.59
C SER A 45 8.51 -8.96 3.54
N VAL A 46 8.16 -7.68 3.66
CA VAL A 46 8.63 -6.62 2.75
C VAL A 46 10.14 -6.47 2.87
N GLN A 47 10.84 -6.43 1.74
CA GLN A 47 12.29 -6.25 1.70
C GLN A 47 12.67 -4.85 1.17
N PRO A 48 13.82 -4.29 1.59
CA PRO A 48 14.35 -3.08 0.96
C PRO A 48 14.45 -3.25 -0.57
N GLY A 49 14.01 -2.24 -1.31
CA GLY A 49 13.94 -2.27 -2.76
C GLY A 49 12.61 -2.80 -3.33
N ASP A 50 11.71 -3.34 -2.50
CA ASP A 50 10.36 -3.69 -2.95
C ASP A 50 9.53 -2.43 -3.27
N ILE A 51 8.65 -2.53 -4.28
CA ILE A 51 7.72 -1.46 -4.64
C ILE A 51 6.49 -1.56 -3.74
N VAL A 52 6.05 -0.44 -3.20
CA VAL A 52 4.83 -0.32 -2.41
C VAL A 52 3.92 0.73 -3.05
N PHE A 53 2.66 0.37 -3.33
CA PHE A 53 1.64 1.30 -3.79
C PHE A 53 0.47 1.38 -2.82
N ILE A 54 -0.07 2.60 -2.66
CA ILE A 54 -1.31 2.82 -1.90
C ILE A 54 -2.47 2.74 -2.87
N LYS A 55 -3.47 1.91 -2.56
CA LYS A 55 -4.75 1.85 -3.26
C LYS A 55 -5.87 2.47 -2.44
N ALA A 56 -6.86 3.03 -3.13
CA ALA A 56 -8.15 3.34 -2.52
C ALA A 56 -8.89 2.04 -2.12
N ARG A 57 -10.06 2.21 -1.49
CA ARG A 57 -10.94 1.07 -1.17
C ARG A 57 -11.29 0.31 -2.44
N PHE A 58 -11.08 -0.99 -2.41
CA PHE A 58 -11.42 -1.86 -3.53
C PHE A 58 -12.93 -1.97 -3.68
N MET A 59 -13.41 -1.82 -4.91
CA MET A 59 -14.78 -2.08 -5.30
C MET A 59 -14.78 -3.01 -6.52
N LEU A 60 -15.54 -4.09 -6.48
CA LEU A 60 -15.51 -5.17 -7.48
C LEU A 60 -15.65 -4.62 -8.91
N ASN A 61 -16.62 -3.74 -9.13
CA ASN A 61 -17.00 -3.21 -10.44
C ASN A 61 -16.33 -1.87 -10.79
N GLN A 62 -15.26 -1.47 -10.08
CA GLN A 62 -14.52 -0.25 -10.36
C GLN A 62 -13.05 -0.54 -10.62
N PRO A 63 -12.33 0.29 -11.39
CA PRO A 63 -10.87 0.20 -11.52
C PRO A 63 -10.17 0.28 -10.16
N ILE A 64 -8.91 -0.17 -10.11
CA ILE A 64 -8.09 0.04 -8.92
C ILE A 64 -7.55 1.47 -8.96
N LYS A 65 -7.88 2.27 -7.94
CA LYS A 65 -7.39 3.64 -7.79
C LYS A 65 -6.07 3.66 -7.03
N ILE A 66 -5.00 4.08 -7.68
CA ILE A 66 -3.66 4.22 -7.11
C ILE A 66 -3.46 5.66 -6.62
N LYS A 67 -3.01 5.79 -5.37
CA LYS A 67 -2.85 7.06 -4.66
C LYS A 67 -1.39 7.44 -4.42
N ALA A 68 -0.49 6.48 -4.31
CA ALA A 68 0.94 6.76 -4.21
C ALA A 68 1.75 5.52 -4.59
N ILE A 69 2.99 5.71 -5.03
CA ILE A 69 3.93 4.62 -5.31
C ILE A 69 5.30 5.01 -4.73
N GLY A 70 5.96 4.07 -4.08
CA GLY A 70 7.27 4.26 -3.45
C GLY A 70 8.07 2.97 -3.36
N ILE A 71 9.28 3.08 -2.82
CA ILE A 71 10.19 1.96 -2.59
C ILE A 71 10.42 1.79 -1.09
N ALA A 72 10.31 0.56 -0.60
CA ALA A 72 10.63 0.23 0.78
C ALA A 72 12.14 0.38 1.04
N THR A 73 12.51 1.01 2.16
CA THR A 73 13.93 1.32 2.47
C THR A 73 14.37 0.76 3.82
N ASP A 74 13.63 1.06 4.90
CA ASP A 74 13.82 0.43 6.21
C ASP A 74 12.57 -0.38 6.56
N CYS A 75 12.70 -1.70 6.46
CA CYS A 75 11.60 -2.65 6.65
C CYS A 75 11.54 -3.25 8.07
N ARG A 76 12.30 -2.70 9.02
CA ARG A 76 12.13 -3.08 10.43
C ARG A 76 10.76 -2.60 10.89
N VAL A 77 9.88 -3.54 11.23
CA VAL A 77 8.55 -3.25 11.77
C VAL A 77 8.72 -2.88 13.25
N CYS A 78 8.74 -1.58 13.54
CA CYS A 78 8.93 -1.01 14.87
C CYS A 78 8.23 0.35 15.02
N LEU A 79 8.13 0.86 16.25
CA LEU A 79 7.45 2.12 16.57
C LEU A 79 8.16 3.34 15.96
N GLU A 80 9.49 3.34 15.87
CA GLU A 80 10.27 4.45 15.31
C GLU A 80 9.94 4.66 13.83
N ASN A 81 9.72 3.56 13.11
CA ASN A 81 9.35 3.53 11.70
C ASN A 81 7.85 3.71 11.45
N GLY A 82 7.04 3.61 12.51
CA GLY A 82 5.59 3.77 12.43
C GLY A 82 5.07 5.17 12.72
N MET A 83 3.80 5.29 13.05
CA MET A 83 3.14 6.56 13.38
C MET A 83 1.87 6.30 14.19
N GLU A 84 1.35 7.33 14.87
CA GLU A 84 0.13 7.21 15.68
C GLU A 84 0.20 6.10 16.74
N GLY A 85 1.39 5.87 17.31
CA GLY A 85 1.61 4.83 18.33
C GLY A 85 1.59 3.39 17.80
N ARG A 86 1.70 3.20 16.48
CA ARG A 86 1.70 1.90 15.81
C ARG A 86 3.04 1.65 15.14
N GLU A 87 3.43 0.38 15.06
CA GLU A 87 4.60 -0.05 14.30
C GLU A 87 4.40 0.11 12.79
N GLY A 88 5.49 0.33 12.06
CA GLY A 88 5.47 0.51 10.61
C GLY A 88 6.82 0.32 9.97
N ILE A 89 6.89 0.64 8.67
CA ILE A 89 8.10 0.63 7.86
C ILE A 89 8.28 1.96 7.12
N ILE A 90 9.51 2.23 6.68
CA ILE A 90 9.86 3.44 5.93
C ILE A 90 9.76 3.19 4.42
N ILE A 91 9.00 4.06 3.75
CA ILE A 91 8.85 4.09 2.29
C ILE A 91 9.40 5.40 1.77
N ASN A 92 10.32 5.32 0.80
CA ASN A 92 10.69 6.46 -0.01
C ASN A 92 9.66 6.61 -1.14
N TRP A 93 8.71 7.54 -0.97
CA TRP A 93 7.66 7.75 -1.95
C TRP A 93 8.19 8.49 -3.19
N ILE A 94 7.87 7.95 -4.36
CA ILE A 94 8.34 8.47 -5.66
C ILE A 94 7.24 9.28 -6.34
N LYS A 95 5.99 8.81 -6.25
CA LYS A 95 4.87 9.42 -6.96
C LYS A 95 3.70 9.69 -6.01
N ASP A 96 3.31 10.96 -5.91
CA ASP A 96 2.12 11.41 -5.18
C ASP A 96 0.93 11.55 -6.14
N MET A 97 -0.12 10.77 -5.91
CA MET A 97 -1.41 10.84 -6.60
C MET A 97 -2.55 10.88 -5.58
N THR A 98 -2.27 11.34 -4.37
CA THR A 98 -3.23 11.28 -3.26
C THR A 98 -4.40 12.24 -3.45
N ASP A 99 -4.14 13.41 -4.04
CA ASP A 99 -5.16 14.42 -4.38
C ASP A 99 -5.88 14.12 -5.71
N GLN A 100 -5.18 13.44 -6.65
CA GLN A 100 -5.72 13.03 -7.95
C GLN A 100 -5.34 11.56 -8.24
N PRO A 101 -6.09 10.59 -7.69
CA PRO A 101 -5.77 9.17 -7.85
C PRO A 101 -5.90 8.71 -9.31
N VAL A 102 -5.01 7.83 -9.73
CA VAL A 102 -4.99 7.29 -11.09
C VAL A 102 -5.66 5.92 -11.13
N ASP A 103 -6.53 5.71 -12.12
CA ASP A 103 -7.17 4.43 -12.35
C ASP A 103 -6.24 3.49 -13.14
N ILE A 104 -6.05 2.27 -12.63
CA ILE A 104 -5.48 1.15 -13.40
C ILE A 104 -6.58 0.11 -13.68
N LYS A 105 -6.46 -0.54 -14.84
CA LYS A 105 -7.45 -1.52 -15.29
C LYS A 105 -7.25 -2.84 -14.56
N LYS A 106 -8.37 -3.48 -14.24
CA LYS A 106 -8.43 -4.89 -13.85
C LYS A 106 -8.63 -5.71 -15.11
N ASP A 107 -7.87 -6.80 -15.24
CA ASP A 107 -8.05 -7.71 -16.37
C ASP A 107 -8.97 -8.88 -15.98
N ARG A 108 -9.00 -9.23 -14.70
CA ARG A 108 -9.92 -10.22 -14.12
C ARG A 108 -10.85 -9.56 -13.11
N LYS A 109 -12.05 -10.12 -12.98
CA LYS A 109 -13.09 -9.63 -12.05
C LYS A 109 -12.61 -9.51 -10.59
N ASN A 110 -11.64 -10.34 -10.20
CA ASN A 110 -11.11 -10.42 -8.84
C ASN A 110 -9.70 -9.80 -8.69
N ASP A 111 -9.20 -9.07 -9.69
CA ASP A 111 -7.90 -8.42 -9.60
C ASP A 111 -7.96 -7.22 -8.65
N GLY A 112 -7.00 -7.15 -7.72
CA GLY A 112 -7.02 -6.26 -6.56
C GLY A 112 -7.43 -6.99 -5.28
N SER A 113 -7.42 -6.28 -4.14
CA SER A 113 -7.73 -6.89 -2.86
C SER A 113 -8.61 -6.01 -1.97
N THR A 114 -9.55 -6.64 -1.26
CA THR A 114 -10.26 -6.04 -0.13
C THR A 114 -9.39 -5.95 1.12
N THR A 115 -8.26 -6.65 1.15
CA THR A 115 -7.35 -6.67 2.30
C THR A 115 -6.62 -5.34 2.48
N THR A 116 -6.19 -5.12 3.73
CA THR A 116 -5.33 -3.99 4.12
C THR A 116 -4.00 -4.04 3.38
N MET A 117 -3.40 -5.23 3.28
CA MET A 117 -2.12 -5.44 2.61
C MET A 117 -2.15 -6.75 1.83
N TYR A 118 -1.43 -6.81 0.70
CA TYR A 118 -1.22 -8.02 -0.08
C TYR A 118 -0.02 -7.86 -1.02
N GLN A 119 0.59 -8.99 -1.39
CA GLN A 119 1.55 -9.03 -2.48
C GLN A 119 0.79 -9.11 -3.80
N GLU A 120 1.03 -8.17 -4.71
CA GLU A 120 0.46 -8.22 -6.06
C GLU A 120 1.17 -9.28 -6.89
N ARG A 121 0.38 -10.07 -7.63
CA ARG A 121 0.86 -11.20 -8.44
C ARG A 121 0.38 -11.14 -9.88
N SER A 122 -0.57 -10.27 -10.23
CA SER A 122 -0.91 -9.99 -11.63
C SER A 122 0.24 -9.24 -12.29
N VAL A 123 0.82 -9.86 -13.32
CA VAL A 123 1.89 -9.26 -14.12
C VAL A 123 1.39 -7.99 -14.80
N GLU A 124 0.12 -7.96 -15.18
CA GLU A 124 -0.52 -6.83 -15.85
C GLU A 124 -0.69 -5.62 -14.92
N ILE A 125 -1.11 -5.83 -13.67
CA ILE A 125 -1.14 -4.77 -12.66
C ILE A 125 0.28 -4.30 -12.35
N ILE A 126 1.22 -5.22 -12.15
CA ILE A 126 2.62 -4.87 -11.88
C ILE A 126 3.20 -4.00 -12.99
N ASN A 127 2.95 -4.35 -14.26
CA ASN A 127 3.39 -3.56 -15.40
C ASN A 127 2.73 -2.18 -15.43
N GLN A 128 1.43 -2.07 -15.15
CA GLN A 128 0.76 -0.76 -15.05
C GLN A 128 1.37 0.11 -13.93
N ILE A 129 1.68 -0.46 -12.75
CA ILE A 129 2.38 0.26 -11.67
C ILE A 129 3.77 0.71 -12.11
N ALA A 130 4.51 -0.14 -12.84
CA ALA A 130 5.83 0.21 -13.36
C ALA A 130 5.79 1.33 -14.42
N GLU A 131 4.79 1.34 -15.30
CA GLU A 131 4.58 2.44 -16.26
C GLU A 131 4.25 3.76 -15.55
N LEU A 132 3.50 3.72 -14.46
CA LEU A 132 3.26 4.90 -13.64
C LEU A 132 4.55 5.45 -13.01
N LEU A 133 5.58 4.64 -12.77
CA LEU A 133 6.88 5.12 -12.27
C LEU A 133 7.76 5.76 -13.35
N LYS A 134 7.52 5.48 -14.63
CA LYS A 134 8.29 6.05 -15.75
C LYS A 134 7.80 7.44 -16.19
N SER A 135 6.53 7.74 -15.90
CA SER A 135 5.84 8.98 -16.29
C SER A 135 6.00 10.09 -15.26
#